data_AF-A0A8X8AUV0-F1
#
_entry.id   AF-A0A8X8AUV0-F1
#
_cell.length_a   1.000
_cell.length_b   1.000
_cell.length_c   1.000
_cell.angle_alpha   90.00
_cell.angle_beta   90.00
_cell.angle_gamma   90.00
#
_symmetry.space_group_name_H-M   'P 1'
#
loop_
_entity.id
_entity.type
_entity.pdbx_description
1 polymer ?
#
loop_
_entity_poly.entity_id
_entity_poly.type
_entity_poly.pdbx_seq_one_letter_code
_entity_poly.pdbx_strand_id
1 'polypeptide(L)' 'MNQNVAKDLELFAHHAGRKVVNINDVVLSAHINDNLAASLRSLGNELKAKEPQSERKRKKVPAKRDDKASSSNAVHTPDL' A
#
# COMPACT_ATOMS: atom_id res chain seq x y z
N MET A 1 -6.16 -4.16 31.55
CA MET A 1 -7.41 -3.89 30.81
C MET A 1 -7.11 -3.11 29.51
N ASN A 2 -6.52 -3.77 28.50
CA ASN A 2 -6.34 -3.18 27.15
C ASN A 2 -6.58 -4.24 26.06
N GLN A 3 -7.40 -5.26 26.34
CA GLN A 3 -7.66 -6.33 25.38
C GLN A 3 -8.51 -5.87 24.18
N ASN A 4 -9.29 -4.80 24.35
CA ASN A 4 -10.18 -4.31 23.30
C ASN A 4 -9.37 -3.68 22.17
N VAL A 5 -8.36 -2.86 22.50
CA VAL A 5 -7.50 -2.21 21.49
C VAL A 5 -6.81 -3.24 20.60
N ALA A 6 -6.24 -4.30 21.17
CA ALA A 6 -5.58 -5.34 20.35
C ALA A 6 -6.54 -6.03 19.38
N LYS A 7 -7.77 -6.35 19.82
CA LYS A 7 -8.80 -6.97 18.99
C LYS A 7 -9.31 -6.01 17.91
N ASP A 8 -9.48 -4.74 18.26
CA ASP A 8 -9.92 -3.69 17.34
C ASP A 8 -8.88 -3.48 16.23
N LEU A 9 -7.58 -3.44 16.57
CA LEU A 9 -6.51 -3.29 15.59
C LEU A 9 -6.43 -4.48 14.62
N GLU A 10 -6.58 -5.72 15.13
CA GLU A 10 -6.62 -6.92 14.30
C GLU A 10 -7.83 -6.87 13.35
N LEU A 11 -9.01 -6.51 13.87
CA LEU A 11 -10.23 -6.40 13.08
C LEU A 11 -10.11 -5.34 11.97
N PHE A 12 -9.52 -4.18 12.25
CA PHE A 12 -9.36 -3.12 11.25
C PHE A 12 -8.36 -3.48 10.15
N ALA A 13 -7.23 -4.09 10.52
CA ALA A 13 -6.27 -4.57 9.55
C ALA A 13 -6.90 -5.66 8.66
N HIS A 14 -7.58 -6.63 9.28
CA HIS A 14 -8.26 -7.72 8.58
C HIS A 14 -9.39 -7.22 7.66
N HIS A 15 -10.18 -6.25 8.12
CA HIS A 15 -11.23 -5.61 7.30
C HIS A 15 -10.65 -4.93 6.06
N ALA A 16 -9.46 -4.35 6.18
CA ALA A 16 -8.71 -3.78 5.05
C ALA A 16 -7.95 -4.85 4.22
N GLY A 17 -8.15 -6.15 4.47
CA GLY A 17 -7.48 -7.25 3.78
C GLY A 17 -5.98 -7.39 4.12
N ARG A 18 -5.52 -6.78 5.21
CA ARG A 18 -4.12 -6.77 5.65
C ARG A 18 -3.91 -7.68 6.86
N LYS A 19 -2.74 -8.31 6.90
CA LYS A 19 -2.25 -9.08 8.08
C LYS A 19 -1.41 -8.24 9.04
N VAL A 20 -1.08 -7.01 8.64
CA VAL A 20 -0.21 -6.10 9.38
C VAL A 20 -0.95 -4.80 9.64
N VAL A 21 -0.92 -4.39 10.91
CA VAL A 21 -1.51 -3.15 11.41
C VAL A 21 -0.70 -1.95 10.90
N ASN A 22 -1.40 -0.87 10.53
CA ASN A 22 -0.80 0.39 10.11
C ASN A 22 -1.31 1.56 10.97
N ILE A 23 -0.82 2.77 10.70
CA ILE A 23 -1.21 3.96 11.45
C ILE A 23 -2.71 4.30 11.34
N ASN A 24 -3.38 3.92 10.24
CA ASN A 24 -4.81 4.17 10.08
C ASN A 24 -5.63 3.30 11.03
N ASP A 25 -5.22 2.05 11.26
CA ASP A 25 -5.86 1.16 12.22
C ASP A 25 -5.74 1.71 13.65
N VAL A 26 -4.56 2.24 13.99
CA VAL A 26 -4.30 2.89 15.28
C VAL A 26 -5.16 4.14 15.48
N VAL A 27 -5.23 4.99 14.46
CA VAL A 27 -6.09 6.19 14.48
C VAL A 27 -7.57 5.82 14.60
N LEU A 28 -8.01 4.75 13.92
CA LEU A 28 -9.40 4.28 13.98
C LEU A 28 -9.76 3.74 15.37
N SER A 29 -8.82 3.07 16.05
CA SER A 29 -9.03 2.63 17.45
C SER A 29 -9.22 3.79 18.43
N ALA A 30 -8.68 4.98 18.12
CA ALA A 30 -8.79 6.17 18.95
C ALA A 30 -9.98 7.08 18.59
N HIS A 31 -10.90 6.67 17.71
CA HIS A 31 -11.96 7.52 17.16
C HIS A 31 -12.90 8.16 18.19
N ILE A 32 -13.04 7.57 19.38
CA ILE A 32 -13.88 8.12 20.48
C ILE A 32 -13.24 9.39 21.07
N ASN A 33 -11.94 9.57 20.89
CA ASN A 33 -11.19 10.71 21.39
C ASN A 33 -10.56 11.47 20.21
N ASP A 34 -11.28 12.50 19.75
CA ASP A 34 -10.88 13.31 18.59
C ASP A 34 -9.49 13.93 18.77
N ASN A 35 -9.16 14.41 19.97
CA ASN A 35 -7.85 15.02 20.27
C ASN A 35 -6.72 13.99 20.15
N LEU A 36 -6.95 12.77 20.65
CA LEU A 36 -5.99 11.68 20.55
C LEU A 36 -5.83 11.22 19.09
N ALA A 37 -6.93 11.06 18.36
CA ALA A 37 -6.92 10.69 16.95
C ALA A 37 -6.17 11.73 16.09
N ALA A 38 -6.39 13.03 16.35
CA ALA A 38 -5.68 14.12 15.70
C ALA A 38 -4.18 14.09 15.99
N SER A 39 -3.80 13.88 17.26
CA SER A 39 -2.39 13.78 17.68
C SER A 39 -1.67 12.60 16.99
N LEU A 40 -2.33 11.44 16.92
CA LEU A 40 -1.80 10.25 16.26
C LEU A 40 -1.65 10.44 14.74
N ARG A 41 -2.58 11.15 14.09
CA ARG A 41 -2.46 11.52 12.67
C ARG A 41 -1.27 12.44 12.42
N SER A 42 -1.10 13.47 13.26
CA SER A 42 0.04 14.39 13.18
C SER A 42 1.37 13.65 13.34
N LEU A 43 1.47 12.76 14.33
CA LEU A 43 2.64 11.90 14.52
C LEU A 43 2.91 11.02 13.30
N GLY A 44 1.87 10.38 12.75
CA GLY A 44 1.98 9.57 11.54
C GLY A 44 2.49 10.35 10.33
N ASN A 45 2.09 11.61 10.19
CA ASN A 45 2.57 12.51 9.13
C ASN A 45 4.03 12.91 9.35
N GLU A 46 4.42 13.19 10.60
CA GLU A 46 5.81 13.50 10.94
C GLU A 46 6.75 12.33 10.63
N LEU A 47 6.35 11.09 10.98
CA LEU A 47 7.12 9.89 10.69
C LEU A 47 7.30 9.68 9.18
N LYS A 48 6.24 9.90 8.38
CA LYS A 48 6.32 9.83 6.91
C LYS A 48 7.20 10.93 6.30
N ALA A 49 7.23 12.11 6.92
CA ALA A 49 8.09 13.21 6.48
C ALA A 49 9.57 12.97 6.81
N LYS A 50 9.85 12.21 7.88
CA LYS A 50 11.20 11.85 8.32
C LYS A 50 11.71 10.54 7.74
N GLU A 51 10.86 9.69 7.15
CA GLU A 51 11.29 8.49 6.45
C GLU A 51 12.16 8.91 5.25
N PRO A 52 13.47 8.60 5.22
CA PRO A 52 14.30 8.92 4.08
C PRO A 52 13.76 8.14 2.89
N GLN A 53 13.02 8.81 2.01
CA GLN A 53 12.41 8.35 0.76
C GLN A 53 13.10 7.09 0.19
N SER A 54 12.78 5.92 0.74
CA SER A 54 13.48 4.66 0.44
C SER A 54 13.11 4.14 -0.95
N GLU A 55 12.07 4.73 -1.55
CA GLU A 55 11.52 4.33 -2.84
C GLU A 55 11.61 5.43 -3.89
N ARG A 56 12.82 5.78 -4.33
CA ARG A 56 12.99 6.45 -5.63
C ARG A 56 14.23 5.98 -6.38
N LYS A 57 14.42 4.66 -6.41
CA LYS A 57 15.30 3.98 -7.40
C LYS A 57 14.62 2.74 -7.99
N ARG A 58 13.50 2.93 -8.71
CA ARG A 58 13.26 2.09 -9.90
C ARG A 58 13.54 2.95 -11.13
N LYS A 59 14.77 2.82 -11.62
CA LYS A 59 15.19 3.32 -12.93
C LYS A 59 14.37 2.55 -13.97
N LYS A 60 13.27 3.12 -14.47
CA LYS A 60 12.72 2.69 -15.76
C LYS A 60 13.79 3.02 -16.79
N VAL A 61 14.55 2.02 -17.20
CA VAL A 61 15.40 2.11 -18.39
C VAL A 61 14.45 2.35 -19.58
N PRO A 62 14.63 3.43 -20.37
CA PRO A 62 13.90 3.57 -21.62
C PRO A 62 14.53 2.61 -22.62
N ALA A 63 13.90 1.46 -22.85
CA ALA A 63 14.23 0.63 -24.01
C ALA A 63 13.75 1.40 -25.25
N LYS A 64 14.68 2.13 -25.88
CA LYS A 64 14.50 2.68 -27.22
C LYS A 64 14.22 1.53 -28.18
N ARG A 65 13.21 1.72 -29.03
CA ARG A 65 12.94 0.92 -30.22
C ARG A 65 14.12 1.05 -31.19
N ASP A 66 14.53 -0.05 -31.78
CA ASP A 66 15.02 -0.07 -33.17
C ASP A 66 14.64 -1.41 -33.82
N ASP A 67 14.33 -1.27 -35.10
CA ASP A 67 13.49 -2.11 -35.96
C ASP A 67 14.36 -3.09 -36.76
N LYS A 68 14.00 -4.39 -36.82
CA LYS A 68 14.33 -5.24 -37.98
C LYS A 68 13.52 -6.55 -38.04
N ALA A 69 12.44 -6.47 -38.83
CA ALA A 69 11.85 -7.45 -39.74
C ALA A 69 12.05 -8.98 -39.59
N SER A 70 10.92 -9.67 -39.81
CA SER A 70 10.72 -10.97 -40.46
C SER A 70 11.04 -12.26 -39.70
N SER A 71 10.00 -12.91 -39.20
CA SER A 71 9.65 -14.23 -39.73
C SER A 71 8.18 -14.54 -39.45
N SER A 72 7.45 -14.77 -40.54
CA SER A 72 6.09 -15.29 -40.61
C SER A 72 5.92 -16.58 -39.81
N ASN A 73 4.80 -16.71 -39.10
CA ASN A 73 4.00 -17.95 -39.08
C ASN A 73 2.59 -17.63 -38.57
N ALA A 74 1.64 -17.71 -39.52
CA ALA A 74 0.21 -17.74 -39.25
C ALA A 74 -0.13 -19.06 -38.54
N VAL A 75 -0.88 -18.98 -37.44
CA VAL A 75 -1.64 -20.13 -36.93
C VAL A 75 -3.09 -19.69 -36.75
N HIS A 76 -3.90 -20.27 -37.62
CA HIS A 76 -5.34 -20.20 -37.72
C HIS A 76 -6.01 -20.83 -36.49
N THR A 77 -6.95 -20.13 -35.86
CA THR A 77 -7.87 -20.69 -34.87
C THR A 77 -9.24 -20.93 -35.51
N PRO A 78 -9.81 -22.15 -35.47
CA PRO A 78 -11.21 -22.33 -35.76
C PRO A 78 -12.07 -22.01 -34.52
N ASP A 79 -13.22 -21.40 -34.80
CA ASP A 79 -14.33 -21.07 -33.91
C ASP A 79 -15.14 -22.33 -33.55
N LEU A 80 -15.56 -22.44 -32.28
CA LEU A 80 -16.72 -23.24 -31.84
C LEU A 80 -17.38 -22.58 -30.62
#